data_AF-A0A1Q5B7E9-F1
#
_entry.id   AF-A0A1Q5B7E9-F1
#
_cell.length_a   1.000
_cell.length_b   1.000
_cell.length_c   1.000
_cell.angle_alpha   90.00
_cell.angle_beta   90.00
_cell.angle_gamma   90.00
#
_symmetry.space_group_name_H-M   'P 1'
#
loop_
_entity.id
_entity.type
_entity.pdbx_description
1 polymer ?
#
loop_
_entity_poly.entity_id
_entity_poly.type
_entity_poly.pdbx_seq_one_letter_code
_entity_poly.pdbx_strand_id
1 'polypeptide(L)'
;MVHTERYELIFQMSGAADDVVSVRLTDRLGAGGFPVYEDETGIVRAEISDRGEVRMLASGGHQVPGAPLLARPLSEDAPGTR
;
A
#
# COMPACT_ATOMS: atom_id res chain seq x y z
N MET A 1 3.20 10.72 16.46
CA MET A 1 2.16 9.88 15.84
C MET A 1 2.86 8.64 15.34
N VAL A 2 2.43 7.45 15.74
CA VAL A 2 3.01 6.19 15.25
C VAL A 2 2.35 5.88 13.91
N HIS A 3 3.13 5.84 12.84
CA HIS A 3 2.65 5.37 11.54
C HIS A 3 3.00 3.90 11.41
N THR A 4 2.07 3.10 10.89
CA THR A 4 2.35 1.69 10.57
C THR A 4 3.46 1.64 9.52
N GLU A 5 4.46 0.79 9.72
CA GLU A 5 5.63 0.76 8.85
C GLU A 5 5.40 -0.02 7.54
N ARG A 6 4.41 -0.92 7.52
CA ARG A 6 4.12 -1.76 6.35
C ARG A 6 2.62 -1.99 6.17
N TYR A 7 2.17 -1.98 4.92
CA TYR A 7 0.81 -2.33 4.54
C TYR A 7 0.80 -3.40 3.44
N GLU A 8 -0.27 -4.16 3.39
CA GLU A 8 -0.62 -5.00 2.23
C GLU A 8 -1.73 -4.33 1.43
N LEU A 9 -1.46 -4.05 0.16
CA LEU A 9 -2.43 -3.58 -0.80
C LEU A 9 -3.02 -4.79 -1.53
N ILE A 10 -4.35 -4.93 -1.48
CA ILE A 10 -5.05 -6.05 -2.10
C ILE A 10 -5.73 -5.56 -3.37
N PHE A 11 -5.26 -6.07 -4.50
CA PHE A 11 -5.80 -5.82 -5.83
C PHE A 11 -6.68 -7.00 -6.24
N GLN A 12 -8.01 -6.79 -6.25
CA GLN A 12 -8.89 -7.84 -6.76
C GLN A 12 -8.87 -7.82 -8.29
N MET A 13 -8.34 -8.87 -8.89
CA MET A 13 -8.47 -9.11 -10.33
C MET A 13 -9.73 -9.93 -10.60
N SER A 14 -10.64 -9.42 -11.43
CA SER A 14 -11.87 -10.14 -11.77
C SER A 14 -11.56 -11.49 -12.41
N GLY A 15 -11.88 -12.59 -11.72
CA GLY A 15 -11.68 -13.96 -12.20
C GLY A 15 -10.35 -14.61 -11.84
N ALA A 16 -9.49 -13.95 -11.06
CA ALA A 16 -8.24 -14.51 -10.54
C ALA A 16 -8.17 -14.39 -9.00
N ALA A 17 -7.17 -15.03 -8.40
CA ALA A 17 -6.85 -14.82 -6.98
C ALA A 17 -6.48 -13.35 -6.74
N ASP A 18 -6.82 -12.84 -5.55
CA ASP A 18 -6.44 -11.50 -5.13
C ASP A 18 -4.91 -11.34 -5.19
N ASP A 19 -4.44 -10.27 -5.83
CA ASP A 19 -3.02 -9.95 -5.89
C ASP A 19 -2.65 -9.04 -4.70
N VAL A 20 -1.66 -9.48 -3.91
CA VAL A 20 -1.30 -8.83 -2.64
C VAL A 20 0.09 -8.25 -2.75
N VAL A 21 0.20 -6.93 -2.62
CA VAL A 21 1.47 -6.21 -2.68
C VAL A 21 1.81 -5.63 -1.32
N SER A 22 2.97 -6.02 -0.79
CA SER A 22 3.53 -5.42 0.42
C SER A 22 4.22 -4.10 0.11
N VAL A 23 3.82 -3.03 0.80
CA VAL A 23 4.41 -1.69 0.68
C VAL A 23 4.94 -1.21 2.02
N ARG A 24 6.06 -0.49 2.01
CA ARG A 24 6.75 0.01 3.22
C ARG A 24 6.71 1.52 3.28
N LEU A 25 6.64 2.05 4.49
CA LEU A 25 6.67 3.47 4.77
C LEU A 25 7.95 4.09 4.19
N THR A 26 7.78 5.22 3.52
CA THR A 26 8.88 6.04 3.00
C THR A 26 8.94 7.38 3.74
N ASP A 27 10.03 8.13 3.55
CA ASP A 27 10.17 9.49 4.07
C ASP A 27 9.38 10.55 3.27
N ARG A 28 8.52 10.12 2.34
CA ARG A 28 7.76 11.03 1.46
C ARG A 28 6.33 11.20 1.94
N LEU A 29 5.79 12.40 1.73
CA LEU A 29 4.37 12.70 1.89
C LEU A 29 3.73 12.84 0.51
N GLY A 30 2.51 12.33 0.36
CA GLY A 30 1.74 12.47 -0.86
C GLY A 30 0.98 13.80 -0.89
N ALA A 31 0.23 14.02 -1.97
CA ALA A 31 -0.51 15.27 -2.19
C ALA A 31 -1.63 15.53 -1.16
N GLY A 32 -2.15 14.48 -0.51
CA GLY A 32 -3.11 14.58 0.60
C GLY A 32 -2.48 14.89 1.95
N GLY A 33 -1.14 14.96 2.03
CA GLY A 33 -0.41 15.19 3.29
C GLY A 33 -0.22 13.94 4.15
N PHE A 34 -0.51 12.76 3.61
CA PHE A 34 -0.31 11.48 4.29
C PHE A 34 0.98 10.78 3.83
N PRO A 35 1.52 9.84 4.64
CA PRO A 35 2.73 9.12 4.28
C PRO A 35 2.56 8.27 3.02
N VAL A 36 3.62 8.25 2.22
CA VAL A 36 3.71 7.41 1.02
C VAL A 36 4.38 6.09 1.38
N TYR A 37 3.80 5.02 0.88
CA TYR A 37 4.30 3.68 0.96
C TYR A 37 4.73 3.21 -0.43
N GLU A 38 5.82 2.48 -0.49
CA GLU A 38 6.41 1.97 -1.74
C GLU A 38 6.75 0.48 -1.56
N ASP A 39 6.50 -0.31 -2.59
CA ASP A 39 6.94 -1.71 -2.61
C ASP A 39 8.45 -1.83 -2.88
N GLU A 40 9.01 -3.02 -2.73
CA GLU A 40 10.46 -3.24 -2.91
C GLU A 40 10.95 -2.98 -4.35
N THR A 41 10.05 -3.03 -5.34
CA THR A 41 10.38 -2.74 -6.74
C THR A 41 10.27 -1.26 -7.10
N GLY A 42 9.61 -0.44 -6.28
CA GLY A 42 9.36 0.97 -6.55
C GLY A 42 8.27 1.23 -7.61
N ILE A 43 7.58 0.20 -8.06
CA ILE A 43 6.52 0.29 -9.08
C ILE A 43 5.22 0.73 -8.42
N VAL A 44 4.86 0.11 -7.30
CA VAL A 44 3.65 0.36 -6.54
C VAL A 44 3.96 1.40 -5.48
N ARG A 45 3.39 2.58 -5.65
CA ARG A 45 3.38 3.64 -4.65
C ARG A 45 1.96 3.99 -4.26
N ALA A 46 1.72 4.16 -2.98
CA ALA A 46 0.42 4.58 -2.47
C ALA A 46 0.56 5.54 -1.30
N GLU A 47 -0.23 6.60 -1.31
CA GLU A 47 -0.52 7.40 -0.13
C GLU A 47 -1.61 6.67 0.67
N ILE A 48 -1.37 6.43 1.97
CA ILE A 48 -2.33 5.76 2.86
C ILE A 48 -2.62 6.67 4.04
N SER A 49 -3.90 7.01 4.23
CA SER A 49 -4.34 7.81 5.38
C SER A 49 -4.40 6.98 6.67
N ASP A 50 -4.51 7.67 7.80
CA ASP A 50 -4.80 7.07 9.12
C ASP A 50 -6.13 6.30 9.17
N ARG A 51 -7.05 6.59 8.24
CA ARG A 51 -8.32 5.88 8.05
C ARG A 51 -8.23 4.66 7.14
N GLY A 52 -7.06 4.38 6.57
CA GLY A 52 -6.85 3.29 5.61
C GLY A 52 -7.33 3.61 4.19
N GLU A 53 -7.66 4.87 3.90
CA GLU A 53 -7.95 5.30 2.52
C GLU A 53 -6.66 5.26 1.70
N VAL A 54 -6.71 4.60 0.53
CA VAL A 54 -5.55 4.39 -0.34
C VAL A 54 -5.67 5.25 -1.59
N ARG A 55 -4.62 6.00 -1.90
CA ARG A 55 -4.49 6.75 -3.14
C ARG A 55 -3.22 6.32 -3.87
N MET A 56 -3.40 5.63 -4.99
CA MET A 56 -2.29 5.20 -5.84
C MET A 56 -1.54 6.40 -6.42
N LEU A 57 -0.22 6.35 -6.36
CA LEU A 57 0.69 7.31 -6.98
C LEU A 57 1.35 6.63 -8.17
N ALA A 58 1.06 7.10 -9.38
CA ALA A 58 1.62 6.51 -10.60
C ALA A 58 3.15 6.66 -10.62
N SER A 59 3.87 5.56 -10.81
CA SER A 59 5.33 5.60 -10.84
C SER A 59 5.94 6.11 -12.16
N GLY A 60 5.09 6.34 -13.16
CA GLY A 60 5.40 7.01 -14.43
C GLY A 60 4.92 6.21 -15.64
N GLY A 61 4.20 6.86 -16.57
CA GLY A 61 3.94 6.49 -17.98
C GLY A 61 3.25 5.15 -18.32
N HIS A 62 3.30 4.15 -17.46
CA HIS A 62 2.93 2.77 -17.77
C HIS A 62 1.95 2.30 -16.71
N GLN A 63 0.67 2.39 -17.05
CA GLN A 63 -0.48 1.73 -16.42
C GLN A 63 -0.51 1.83 -14.89
N VAL A 64 -1.36 2.70 -14.34
CA VAL A 64 -1.73 2.60 -12.91
C VAL A 64 -2.41 1.23 -12.75
N PRO A 65 -1.87 0.29 -11.95
CA PRO A 65 -2.64 -0.89 -11.56
C PRO A 65 -3.97 -0.37 -10.99
N GLY A 66 -5.10 -1.03 -11.30
CA GLY A 66 -6.41 -0.59 -10.82
C GLY A 66 -6.37 -0.25 -9.32
N ALA A 67 -7.19 0.70 -8.87
CA ALA A 67 -7.15 1.11 -7.46
C ALA A 67 -7.29 -0.12 -6.55
N PRO A 68 -6.37 -0.33 -5.58
CA PRO A 68 -6.50 -1.44 -4.65
C PRO A 68 -7.80 -1.25 -3.87
N LEU A 69 -8.50 -2.35 -3.63
CA LEU A 69 -9.78 -2.31 -2.95
C LEU A 69 -9.62 -2.14 -1.44
N LEU A 70 -8.47 -2.56 -0.90
CA LEU A 70 -8.17 -2.57 0.53
C LEU A 70 -6.67 -2.36 0.79
N ALA A 71 -6.35 -1.64 1.87
CA ALA A 71 -5.05 -1.69 2.53
C ALA A 71 -5.20 -2.30 3.92
N ARG A 72 -4.32 -3.25 4.26
CA ARG A 72 -4.26 -3.85 5.60
C ARG A 72 -2.96 -3.46 6.29
N PRO A 73 -3.00 -2.87 7.50
CA PRO A 73 -1.80 -2.62 8.26
C PRO A 73 -1.17 -3.95 8.68
N LEU A 74 0.10 -4.14 8.36
CA LEU A 74 0.91 -5.20 8.93
C LEU A 74 1.45 -4.67 10.25
N SER A 75 0.71 -4.93 11.33
CA SER A 75 1.28 -4.80 12.69
C SER A 75 2.42 -5.82 12.81
N GLU A 76 3.61 -5.37 13.22
CA GLU A 76 4.68 -6.31 13.60
C GLU A 76 4.25 -7.21 14.78
N ASP A 77 3.17 -6.85 15.47
CA ASP A 77 2.47 -7.70 16.45
C ASP A 77 1.34 -8.50 15.80
N ALA A 78 1.71 -9.50 15.02
CA ALA A 78 0.90 -10.71 14.89
C ALA A 78 1.83 -11.89 15.15
N PRO A 79 1.81 -12.52 16.34
CA PRO A 79 2.45 -13.80 16.56
C PRO A 79 1.70 -14.87 15.76
N GLY A 80 1.94 -14.90 14.45
CA GLY A 80 1.48 -15.92 13.53
C GLY A 80 2.42 -17.12 13.61
N THR A 81 2.15 -17.99 14.58
CA THR A 81 2.36 -19.44 14.54
C THR A 81 3.53 -19.94 13.69
N ARG A 82 4.62 -20.30 14.35
CA ARG A 82 5.30 -21.56 14.06
C ARG A 82 5.82 -22.22 15.33
#